data_AF-A0A553DGK1-F1
#
_entry.id   AF-A0A553DGK1-F1
#
_cell.length_a   1.000
_cell.length_b   1.000
_cell.length_c   1.000
_cell.angle_alpha   90.00
_cell.angle_beta   90.00
_cell.angle_gamma   90.00
#
_symmetry.space_group_name_H-M   'P 1'
#
loop_
_entity.id
_entity.type
_entity.pdbx_description
1 polymer ?
#
loop_
_entity_poly.entity_id
_entity_poly.type
_entity_poly.pdbx_seq_one_letter_code
_entity_poly.pdbx_strand_id
1 'polypeptide(L)'
;MQQLEKVIELLTQKYNSSISVFGKNKDGKQKSIIDTENGTLFTVSNDSVYITFTDKDGNIWLTVPKSFIFNDQRYYPAIGSEYTRSDGQKYTFVTQEVVVSMARDYFEKFVDENYGIEKRLNYLLFSYEGDQYVGDYNRFKSKIHNKIDAYISNN
;
A
#
# COMPACT_ATOMS: atom_id res chain seq x y z
N MET A 1 -5.87 20.42 1.85
CA MET A 1 -6.79 19.44 2.49
C MET A 1 -6.86 18.14 1.70
N GLN A 2 -7.16 18.16 0.40
CA GLN A 2 -7.36 16.95 -0.41
C GLN A 2 -6.19 15.94 -0.48
N GLN A 3 -4.94 16.37 -0.40
CA GLN A 3 -3.79 15.45 -0.39
C GLN A 3 -3.56 14.75 0.94
N LEU A 4 -3.76 15.47 2.03
CA LEU A 4 -3.61 14.89 3.37
C LEU A 4 -4.65 13.79 3.57
N GLU A 5 -5.87 13.99 3.06
CA GLU A 5 -6.93 12.97 3.03
C GLU A 5 -6.48 11.72 2.27
N LYS A 6 -5.93 11.86 1.06
CA LYS A 6 -5.41 10.73 0.27
C LYS A 6 -4.30 9.96 0.98
N VAL A 7 -3.39 10.66 1.66
CA VAL A 7 -2.31 10.03 2.44
C VAL A 7 -2.86 9.30 3.66
N ILE A 8 -3.84 9.90 4.36
CA ILE A 8 -4.50 9.27 5.50
C ILE A 8 -5.23 8.00 5.05
N GLU A 9 -5.94 8.05 3.92
CA GLU A 9 -6.63 6.90 3.35
C GLU A 9 -5.64 5.76 3.08
N LEU A 10 -4.56 6.02 2.34
CA LEU A 10 -3.52 5.03 2.08
C LEU A 10 -2.94 4.38 3.35
N LEU A 11 -2.75 5.17 4.42
CA LEU A 11 -2.12 4.68 5.64
C LEU A 11 -3.11 4.08 6.65
N THR A 12 -4.41 4.17 6.41
CA THR A 12 -5.44 3.58 7.29
C THR A 12 -6.14 2.40 6.64
N GLN A 13 -6.04 2.26 5.32
CA GLN A 13 -6.60 1.15 4.57
C GLN A 13 -5.93 -0.18 4.93
N LYS A 14 -6.62 -1.24 4.52
CA LYS A 14 -6.29 -2.62 4.83
C LYS A 14 -5.94 -3.32 3.54
N TYR A 15 -4.83 -4.04 3.60
CA TYR A 15 -4.17 -4.59 2.44
C TYR A 15 -3.92 -6.08 2.64
N ASN A 16 -3.65 -6.77 1.54
CA ASN A 16 -3.19 -8.15 1.54
C ASN A 16 -1.89 -8.32 2.33
N SER A 17 -1.60 -9.56 2.75
CA SER A 17 -0.51 -9.88 3.69
C SER A 17 0.90 -9.45 3.26
N SER A 18 1.14 -9.26 1.97
CA SER A 18 2.43 -8.77 1.46
C SER A 18 2.66 -7.29 1.78
N ILE A 19 1.60 -6.52 2.05
CA ILE A 19 1.66 -5.10 2.36
C ILE A 19 1.58 -4.88 3.87
N SER A 20 2.56 -4.16 4.40
CA SER A 20 2.63 -3.81 5.82
C SER A 20 2.59 -2.30 6.02
N VAL A 21 1.71 -1.84 6.91
CA VAL A 21 1.62 -0.44 7.31
C VAL A 21 2.23 -0.25 8.69
N PHE A 22 3.25 0.60 8.79
CA PHE A 22 3.92 0.94 10.05
C PHE A 22 3.42 2.28 10.57
N GLY A 23 2.63 2.21 11.64
CA GLY A 23 2.22 3.38 12.40
C GLY A 23 3.32 3.83 13.35
N LYS A 24 4.01 4.93 13.00
CA LYS A 24 5.11 5.56 13.77
C LYS A 24 6.35 4.65 13.91
N ASN A 25 7.42 5.00 13.19
CA ASN A 25 8.75 4.41 13.42
C ASN A 25 9.27 4.71 14.84
N LYS A 26 10.38 4.09 15.26
CA LYS A 26 10.94 4.21 16.64
C LYS A 26 11.15 5.66 17.11
N ASP A 27 11.37 6.59 16.19
CA ASP A 27 11.52 8.03 16.48
C ASP A 27 10.19 8.80 16.53
N GLY A 28 9.07 8.12 16.29
CA GLY A 28 7.71 8.65 16.35
C GLY A 28 7.34 9.62 15.23
N LYS A 29 8.22 9.83 14.24
CA LYS A 29 8.19 10.97 13.31
C LYS A 29 7.65 10.67 11.92
N GLN A 30 7.55 9.40 11.54
CA GLN A 30 7.14 9.00 10.19
C GLN A 30 6.17 7.84 10.22
N LYS A 31 5.28 7.81 9.22
CA LYS A 31 4.44 6.66 8.88
C LYS A 31 4.89 6.11 7.54
N SER A 32 4.79 4.80 7.37
CA SER A 32 5.14 4.17 6.11
C SER A 32 4.23 2.98 5.79
N ILE A 33 4.17 2.67 4.50
CA ILE A 33 3.56 1.47 3.95
C ILE A 33 4.59 0.83 3.01
N ILE A 34 4.80 -0.46 3.15
CA ILE A 34 5.79 -1.22 2.39
C ILE A 34 5.17 -2.47 1.78
N ASP A 35 5.55 -2.78 0.56
CA ASP A 35 5.44 -4.11 -0.01
C ASP A 35 6.65 -4.93 0.40
N THR A 36 6.42 -5.93 1.25
CA THR A 36 7.49 -6.76 1.82
C THR A 36 8.09 -7.76 0.82
N GLU A 37 7.45 -8.01 -0.33
CA GLU A 37 7.97 -8.93 -1.34
C GLU A 37 9.02 -8.29 -2.24
N ASN A 38 8.82 -7.03 -2.62
CA ASN A 38 9.70 -6.34 -3.56
C ASN A 38 10.32 -5.04 -3.04
N GLY A 39 9.99 -4.63 -1.81
CA GLY A 39 10.60 -3.47 -1.15
C GLY A 39 10.05 -2.11 -1.59
N THR A 40 8.98 -2.07 -2.40
CA THR A 40 8.30 -0.81 -2.74
C THR A 40 7.81 -0.14 -1.46
N LEU A 41 8.21 1.11 -1.23
CA LEU A 41 8.04 1.79 0.05
C LEU A 41 7.52 3.20 -0.15
N PHE A 42 6.46 3.55 0.57
CA PHE A 42 6.02 4.93 0.72
C PHE A 42 6.19 5.39 2.17
N THR A 43 6.81 6.55 2.36
CA THR A 43 7.06 7.13 3.68
C THR A 43 6.61 8.58 3.72
N VAL A 44 5.97 8.97 4.82
CA VAL A 44 5.54 10.36 5.06
C VAL A 44 5.95 10.79 6.47
N SER A 45 6.50 12.01 6.58
CA SER A 45 6.73 12.67 7.86
C SER A 45 5.41 13.13 8.50
N ASN A 46 5.37 13.24 9.82
CA ASN A 46 4.15 13.66 10.54
C ASN A 46 3.64 15.06 10.13
N ASP A 47 4.55 15.97 9.75
CA ASP A 47 4.21 17.30 9.24
C ASP A 47 3.80 17.28 7.75
N SER A 48 3.84 16.11 7.10
CA SER A 48 3.53 15.87 5.68
C SER A 48 4.37 16.70 4.70
N VAL A 49 5.47 17.29 5.17
CA VAL A 49 6.38 18.10 4.33
C VAL A 49 7.32 17.20 3.52
N TYR A 50 7.75 16.09 4.12
CA TYR A 50 8.67 15.14 3.52
C TYR A 50 7.94 13.85 3.19
N ILE A 51 7.78 13.61 1.90
CA ILE A 51 7.16 12.40 1.37
C ILE A 51 8.12 11.74 0.40
N THR A 52 8.29 10.43 0.53
CA THR A 52 9.12 9.64 -0.37
C THR A 52 8.37 8.42 -0.87
N PHE A 53 8.64 8.05 -2.11
CA PHE A 53 8.22 6.80 -2.73
C PHE A 53 9.46 6.11 -3.30
N THR A 54 9.67 4.85 -2.96
CA THR A 54 10.74 4.00 -3.48
C THR A 54 10.11 2.87 -4.26
N ASP A 55 10.52 2.67 -5.51
CA ASP A 55 10.03 1.54 -6.31
C ASP A 55 10.83 0.25 -6.03
N LYS A 56 10.39 -0.84 -6.66
CA LYS A 56 11.04 -2.15 -6.62
C LYS A 56 12.50 -2.16 -7.13
N ASP A 57 12.87 -1.18 -7.94
CA ASP A 57 14.21 -1.06 -8.53
C ASP A 57 15.14 -0.19 -7.66
N GLY A 58 14.62 0.33 -6.54
CA GLY A 58 15.35 1.18 -5.60
C GLY A 58 15.45 2.64 -6.02
N ASN A 59 14.71 3.07 -7.05
CA ASN A 59 14.60 4.48 -7.42
C ASN A 59 13.70 5.21 -6.42
N ILE A 60 14.08 6.43 -6.09
CA ILE A 60 13.46 7.21 -5.03
C ILE A 60 12.92 8.52 -5.60
N TRP A 61 11.62 8.74 -5.43
CA TRP A 61 10.95 10.01 -5.67
C TRP A 61 10.67 10.69 -4.35
N LEU A 62 11.02 11.96 -4.24
CA LEU A 62 10.90 12.70 -2.99
C LEU A 62 10.46 14.15 -3.22
N THR A 63 9.76 14.71 -2.25
CA THR A 63 9.46 16.14 -2.22
C THR A 63 10.74 16.95 -2.08
N VAL A 64 10.74 18.17 -2.62
CA VAL A 64 11.92 19.05 -2.61
C VAL A 64 12.26 19.50 -1.18
N PRO A 65 13.41 19.09 -0.61
CA PRO A 65 13.85 19.57 0.68
C PRO A 65 14.44 20.98 0.58
N LYS A 66 14.55 21.67 1.71
CA LYS A 66 15.33 22.92 1.80
C LYS A 66 16.79 22.73 1.38
N SER A 67 17.35 21.56 1.67
CA SER A 67 18.68 21.17 1.23
C SER A 67 18.79 19.65 1.21
N PHE A 68 19.56 19.12 0.29
CA PHE A 68 19.82 17.69 0.14
C PHE A 68 21.32 17.45 0.26
N ILE A 69 21.72 16.52 1.14
CA ILE A 69 23.13 16.12 1.25
C ILE A 69 23.31 14.87 0.41
N PHE A 70 24.25 14.92 -0.52
CA PHE A 70 24.58 13.83 -1.43
C PHE A 70 26.08 13.80 -1.68
N ASN A 71 26.72 12.63 -1.58
CA ASN A 71 28.19 12.50 -1.69
C ASN A 71 28.95 13.55 -0.85
N ASP A 72 28.56 13.71 0.42
CA ASP A 72 29.12 14.68 1.38
C ASP A 72 29.02 16.18 0.97
N GLN A 73 28.29 16.49 -0.10
CA GLN A 73 28.04 17.85 -0.57
C GLN A 73 26.58 18.25 -0.35
N ARG A 74 26.36 19.53 -0.03
CA ARG A 74 25.02 20.11 0.14
C ARG A 74 24.54 20.71 -1.17
N TYR A 75 23.35 20.28 -1.58
CA TYR A 75 22.64 20.77 -2.75
C TYR A 75 21.30 21.42 -2.37
N TYR A 76 20.78 22.22 -3.28
CA TYR A 76 19.48 22.89 -3.18
C TYR A 76 18.65 22.47 -4.40
N PRO A 77 18.07 21.25 -4.37
CA PRO A 77 17.38 20.71 -5.52
C PRO A 77 16.13 21.53 -5.87
N ALA A 78 15.77 21.52 -7.15
CA ALA A 78 14.48 22.00 -7.64
C ALA A 78 13.65 20.82 -8.14
N ILE A 79 12.36 21.05 -8.40
CA ILE A 79 11.50 20.06 -9.07
C ILE A 79 12.14 19.68 -10.41
N GLY A 80 12.19 18.38 -10.70
CA GLY A 80 12.84 17.80 -11.88
C GLY A 80 14.34 17.59 -11.73
N SER A 81 14.95 17.97 -10.60
CA SER A 81 16.35 17.64 -10.33
C SER A 81 16.51 16.14 -10.10
N GLU A 82 17.63 15.58 -10.56
CA GLU A 82 17.93 14.16 -10.46
C GLU A 82 19.38 13.95 -10.01
N TYR A 83 19.58 12.99 -9.11
CA TYR A 83 20.90 12.63 -8.61
C TYR A 83 21.02 11.11 -8.63
N THR A 84 22.07 10.60 -9.25
CA THR A 84 22.29 9.15 -9.37
C THR A 84 23.48 8.75 -8.51
N ARG A 85 23.25 7.82 -7.58
CA ARG A 85 24.28 7.26 -6.71
C ARG A 85 25.17 6.31 -7.50
N SER A 86 26.38 6.06 -7.00
CA SER A 86 27.38 5.21 -7.67
C SER A 86 26.92 3.77 -7.91
N ASP A 87 25.93 3.29 -7.18
CA ASP A 87 25.30 1.97 -7.34
C ASP A 87 24.09 1.99 -8.29
N GLY A 88 23.82 3.11 -8.95
CA GLY A 88 22.74 3.26 -9.94
C GLY A 88 21.39 3.71 -9.36
N GLN A 89 21.24 3.84 -8.04
CA GLN A 89 20.00 4.34 -7.44
C GLN A 89 19.78 5.81 -7.78
N LYS A 90 18.57 6.14 -8.24
CA LYS A 90 18.21 7.49 -8.68
C LYS A 90 17.32 8.19 -7.66
N TYR A 91 17.67 9.43 -7.33
CA TYR A 91 16.88 10.35 -6.53
C TYR A 91 16.25 11.39 -7.47
N THR A 92 14.93 11.42 -7.54
CA THR A 92 14.17 12.34 -8.39
C THR A 92 13.32 13.26 -7.53
N PHE A 93 13.53 14.56 -7.64
CA PHE A 93 12.81 15.56 -6.87
C PHE A 93 11.54 15.98 -7.60
N VAL A 94 10.38 15.71 -7.02
CA VAL A 94 9.07 15.97 -7.62
C VAL A 94 8.13 16.69 -6.64
N THR A 95 6.94 17.04 -7.11
CA THR A 95 5.92 17.63 -6.25
C THR A 95 5.26 16.58 -5.36
N GLN A 96 4.62 17.03 -4.29
CA GLN A 96 3.91 16.15 -3.36
C GLN A 96 2.79 15.36 -4.07
N GLU A 97 2.08 16.00 -5.00
CA GLU A 97 1.03 15.40 -5.82
C GLU A 97 1.53 14.14 -6.53
N VAL A 98 2.73 14.22 -7.13
CA VAL A 98 3.32 13.16 -7.92
C VAL A 98 3.69 11.98 -7.03
N VAL A 99 4.38 12.22 -5.91
CA VAL A 99 4.78 11.14 -4.98
C VAL A 99 3.54 10.41 -4.43
N VAL A 100 2.50 11.16 -4.04
CA VAL A 100 1.26 10.57 -3.53
C VAL A 100 0.52 9.80 -4.61
N SER A 101 0.47 10.30 -5.85
CA SER A 101 -0.16 9.58 -6.96
C SER A 101 0.53 8.25 -7.22
N MET A 102 1.87 8.24 -7.28
CA MET A 102 2.64 7.01 -7.50
C MET A 102 2.36 5.96 -6.40
N ALA A 103 2.31 6.41 -5.15
CA ALA A 103 1.97 5.53 -4.04
C ALA A 103 0.56 4.94 -4.17
N ARG A 104 -0.44 5.76 -4.55
CA ARG A 104 -1.81 5.30 -4.77
C ARG A 104 -1.90 4.28 -5.90
N ASP A 105 -1.37 4.64 -7.05
CA ASP A 105 -1.39 3.80 -8.26
C ASP A 105 -0.74 2.43 -8.01
N TYR A 106 0.19 2.36 -7.06
CA TYR A 106 0.79 1.11 -6.61
C TYR A 106 -0.07 0.38 -5.56
N PHE A 107 -0.27 0.98 -4.38
CA PHE A 107 -0.83 0.28 -3.20
C PHE A 107 -2.33 0.00 -3.30
N GLU A 108 -3.10 0.79 -4.06
CA GLU A 108 -4.55 0.55 -4.21
C GLU A 108 -4.86 -0.81 -4.83
N LYS A 109 -3.94 -1.38 -5.62
CA LYS A 109 -4.05 -2.73 -6.21
C LYS A 109 -4.08 -3.86 -5.18
N PHE A 110 -3.59 -3.59 -3.97
CA PHE A 110 -3.45 -4.57 -2.91
C PHE A 110 -4.47 -4.38 -1.79
N VAL A 111 -5.41 -3.46 -1.96
CA VAL A 111 -6.50 -3.22 -1.02
C VAL A 111 -7.31 -4.50 -0.90
N ASP A 112 -7.48 -4.97 0.34
CA ASP A 112 -8.34 -6.10 0.61
C ASP A 112 -9.79 -5.61 0.68
N GLU A 113 -10.51 -5.72 -0.43
CA GLU A 113 -11.95 -5.41 -0.51
C GLU A 113 -12.80 -6.28 0.43
N ASN A 114 -12.26 -7.42 0.87
CA ASN A 114 -12.91 -8.33 1.80
C ASN A 114 -12.38 -8.18 3.23
N TYR A 115 -11.65 -7.10 3.55
CA TYR A 115 -11.12 -6.95 4.89
C TYR A 115 -12.25 -6.89 5.93
N GLY A 116 -12.17 -7.73 6.97
CA GLY A 116 -13.20 -7.85 8.00
C GLY A 116 -14.42 -8.70 7.59
N ILE A 117 -14.41 -9.27 6.38
CA ILE A 117 -15.37 -10.27 5.92
C ILE A 117 -14.84 -11.67 6.25
N GLU A 118 -15.58 -12.41 7.07
CA GLU A 118 -15.31 -13.84 7.25
C GLU A 118 -16.08 -14.63 6.18
N LYS A 119 -15.37 -15.11 5.15
CA LYS A 119 -15.95 -16.03 4.17
C LYS A 119 -16.03 -17.43 4.79
N ARG A 120 -17.24 -17.94 4.98
CA ARG A 120 -17.45 -19.34 5.39
C ARG A 120 -17.78 -20.17 4.17
N LEU A 121 -16.80 -20.94 3.73
CA LEU A 121 -16.94 -21.93 2.67
C LEU A 121 -17.44 -23.22 3.32
N ASN A 122 -18.66 -23.63 2.97
CA ASN A 122 -19.18 -24.95 3.31
C ASN A 122 -19.25 -25.76 2.04
N TYR A 123 -18.47 -26.83 1.99
CA TYR A 123 -18.48 -27.79 0.89
C TYR A 123 -19.27 -29.02 1.32
N LEU A 124 -20.19 -29.45 0.47
CA LEU A 124 -20.78 -30.78 0.56
C LEU A 124 -20.12 -31.66 -0.50
N LEU A 125 -19.33 -32.63 -0.04
CA LEU A 125 -18.77 -33.69 -0.88
C LEU A 125 -19.75 -34.85 -0.89
N PHE A 126 -20.20 -35.25 -2.07
CA PHE A 126 -20.97 -36.49 -2.21
C PHE A 126 -20.52 -37.27 -3.44
N SER A 127 -20.60 -38.58 -3.33
CA SER A 127 -20.20 -39.51 -4.38
C SER A 127 -21.43 -40.15 -5.01
N TYR A 128 -21.50 -40.16 -6.33
CA TYR A 128 -22.58 -40.81 -7.07
C TYR A 128 -21.97 -41.51 -8.30
N GLU A 129 -22.29 -42.80 -8.47
CA GLU A 129 -21.80 -43.64 -9.59
C GLU A 129 -20.27 -43.68 -9.80
N GLY A 130 -19.49 -43.44 -8.74
CA GLY A 130 -18.02 -43.44 -8.80
C GLY A 130 -17.41 -42.06 -9.04
N ASP A 131 -18.23 -41.07 -9.37
CA ASP A 131 -17.82 -39.67 -9.51
C ASP A 131 -17.97 -38.90 -8.19
N GLN A 132 -17.09 -37.92 -7.97
CA GLN A 132 -17.17 -36.98 -6.85
C GLN A 132 -17.77 -35.66 -7.30
N TYR A 133 -18.78 -35.20 -6.55
CA TYR A 133 -19.43 -33.92 -6.76
C TYR A 133 -19.18 -33.01 -5.56
N VAL A 134 -18.94 -31.73 -5.85
CA VAL A 134 -18.76 -30.68 -4.85
C VAL A 134 -19.93 -29.70 -4.98
N GLY A 135 -20.75 -29.61 -3.93
CA GLY A 135 -21.74 -28.55 -3.78
C GLY A 135 -21.14 -27.37 -3.03
N ASP A 136 -20.93 -26.25 -3.72
CA ASP A 136 -20.43 -24.99 -3.15
C ASP A 136 -21.57 -24.13 -2.60
N TYR A 137 -21.60 -23.94 -1.27
CA TYR A 137 -22.49 -22.97 -0.63
C TYR A 137 -21.69 -21.82 -0.05
N ASN A 138 -21.62 -20.71 -0.79
CA ASN A 138 -21.00 -19.47 -0.35
C ASN A 138 -21.97 -18.67 0.53
N ARG A 139 -21.71 -18.61 1.85
CA ARG A 139 -22.43 -17.71 2.77
C ARG A 139 -21.48 -16.64 3.30
N PHE A 140 -21.91 -15.38 3.23
CA PHE A 140 -21.20 -14.24 3.80
C PHE A 140 -21.75 -13.91 5.19
N LYS A 141 -20.86 -13.65 6.15
CA LYS A 141 -21.21 -13.06 7.46
C LYS A 141 -20.24 -11.94 7.81
N SER A 142 -20.75 -10.72 7.96
CA SER A 142 -19.95 -9.57 8.39
C SER A 142 -19.54 -9.70 9.85
N LYS A 143 -18.25 -9.47 10.19
CA LYS A 143 -17.80 -9.38 11.59
C LYS A 143 -18.26 -8.11 12.30
N ILE A 144 -18.47 -7.03 11.55
CA ILE A 144 -18.80 -5.70 12.10
C ILE A 144 -20.33 -5.54 12.24
N HIS A 145 -21.09 -6.15 11.33
CA HIS A 145 -22.54 -6.06 11.30
C HIS A 145 -23.17 -7.45 11.39
N ASN A 146 -23.48 -7.86 12.62
CA ASN A 146 -24.09 -9.14 12.95
C ASN A 146 -25.49 -9.40 12.35
N LYS A 147 -26.10 -8.41 11.69
CA LYS A 147 -27.44 -8.48 11.09
C LYS A 147 -27.46 -8.61 9.57
N ILE A 148 -26.30 -8.60 8.91
CA ILE A 148 -26.25 -8.72 7.44
C ILE A 148 -25.98 -10.18 7.08
N ASP A 149 -27.02 -10.85 6.60
CA ASP A 149 -26.91 -12.12 5.88
C ASP A 149 -26.99 -11.82 4.38
N ALA A 150 -25.92 -12.07 3.63
CA ALA A 150 -25.91 -11.94 2.17
C ALA A 150 -25.53 -13.27 1.52
N TYR A 151 -26.19 -13.58 0.41
CA TYR A 151 -26.00 -14.82 -0.35
C TYR A 151 -25.44 -14.47 -1.72
N ILE A 152 -24.40 -15.19 -2.14
CA ILE A 152 -23.92 -15.16 -3.53
C ILE A 152 -24.24 -16.52 -4.11
N SER A 153 -25.17 -16.57 -5.07
CA SER A 153 -25.35 -17.74 -5.93
C SER A 153 -24.57 -17.52 -7.22
N ASN A 154 -23.67 -18.42 -7.55
CA ASN A 154 -23.12 -18.51 -8.90
C ASN A 154 -23.87 -19.63 -9.63
N ASN A 155 -24.29 -19.36 -10.87
CA ASN A 155 -24.78 -20.37 -11.82
C ASN A 155 -23.61 -21.01 -12.55
#